data_AF-X0UVR4-F1
#
_entry.id   AF-X0UVR4-F1
#
_cell.length_a   1.000
_cell.length_b   1.000
_cell.length_c   1.000
_cell.angle_alpha   90.00
_cell.angle_beta   90.00
_cell.angle_gamma   90.00
#
_symmetry.space_group_name_H-M   'P 1'
#
loop_
_entity.id
_entity.type
_entity.pdbx_description
1 polymer ?
#
loop_
_entity_poly.entity_id
_entity_poly.type
_entity_poly.pdbx_seq_one_letter_code
_entity_poly.pdbx_strand_id
1 'polypeptide(L)'
;MIAPVRHTFLRHWLLMGATVAVAAPAPVLRLLEVTGGPHPELPSMAESALFGVAILAAAFLLTWMAEVAEREISATLALALLALIAVLPEYAVDIFFAWTAPGNPEHAEFALANMTGANRLLVGFAWPLVFLIFWLRQRKRELDVGHQNSLGLVFLGAATIYSFSIPLRQHVSLIDSVILISL
;
A
#
# COMPACT_ATOMS: atom_id res chain seq x y z
N MET A 1 1.18 25.01 -34.34
CA MET A 1 0.75 25.90 -33.23
C MET A 1 0.99 25.12 -31.94
N ILE A 2 2.12 25.39 -31.26
CA ILE A 2 2.59 24.61 -30.10
C ILE A 2 2.09 25.33 -28.84
N ALA A 3 1.27 24.66 -28.02
CA ALA A 3 0.79 25.21 -26.76
C ALA A 3 1.98 25.54 -25.81
N PRO A 4 1.89 26.56 -24.96
CA PRO A 4 3.01 26.98 -24.12
C PRO A 4 3.29 25.95 -23.02
N VAL A 5 4.32 25.13 -23.23
CA VAL A 5 4.81 24.06 -22.33
C VAL A 5 5.21 24.56 -20.92
N ARG A 6 5.38 25.87 -20.74
CA ARG A 6 5.94 26.47 -19.51
C ARG A 6 4.97 26.44 -18.31
N HIS A 7 3.66 26.57 -18.54
CA HIS A 7 2.67 26.58 -17.45
C HIS A 7 2.42 25.19 -16.85
N THR A 8 2.51 24.13 -17.66
CA THR A 8 2.39 22.75 -17.17
C THR A 8 3.60 22.38 -16.33
N PHE A 9 4.82 22.71 -16.75
CA PHE A 9 6.04 22.38 -16.00
C PHE A 9 6.02 22.92 -14.56
N LEU A 10 5.78 24.22 -14.38
CA LEU A 10 5.76 24.84 -13.04
C LEU A 10 4.70 24.20 -12.12
N ARG A 11 3.52 23.91 -12.66
CA ARG A 11 2.44 23.26 -11.91
C ARG A 11 2.85 21.87 -11.40
N HIS A 12 3.51 21.05 -12.22
CA HIS A 12 3.96 19.72 -11.77
C HIS A 12 5.02 19.81 -10.67
N TRP A 13 5.99 20.74 -10.80
CA TRP A 13 6.97 20.98 -9.75
C TRP A 13 6.35 21.48 -8.45
N LEU A 14 5.35 22.35 -8.53
CA LEU A 14 4.60 22.80 -7.35
C LEU A 14 3.83 21.65 -6.69
N LEU A 15 3.21 20.76 -7.48
CA LEU A 15 2.52 19.58 -6.95
C LEU A 15 3.51 18.63 -6.26
N MET A 16 4.64 18.32 -6.89
CA MET A 16 5.67 17.49 -6.28
C MET A 16 6.22 18.13 -4.99
N GLY A 17 6.54 19.43 -5.03
CA GLY A 17 7.00 20.17 -3.86
C GLY A 17 5.98 20.19 -2.72
N ALA A 18 4.69 20.34 -3.05
CA ALA A 18 3.61 20.28 -2.07
C ALA A 18 3.49 18.88 -1.44
N THR A 19 3.52 17.81 -2.24
CA THR A 19 3.47 16.44 -1.71
C THR A 19 4.68 16.14 -0.82
N VAL A 20 5.88 16.57 -1.22
CA VAL A 20 7.08 16.48 -0.37
C VAL A 20 6.91 17.25 0.93
N ALA A 21 6.38 18.48 0.88
CA ALA A 21 6.12 19.28 2.07
C ALA A 21 5.08 18.64 3.01
N VAL A 22 4.11 17.90 2.47
CA VAL A 22 3.13 17.14 3.27
C VAL A 22 3.75 15.86 3.86
N ALA A 23 4.67 15.20 3.14
CA ALA A 23 5.34 13.99 3.61
C ALA A 23 6.46 14.26 4.63
N ALA A 24 7.16 15.39 4.51
CA ALA A 24 8.37 15.70 5.27
C ALA A 24 8.21 15.81 6.82
N PRO A 25 7.09 16.29 7.39
CA PRO A 25 6.98 16.48 8.83
C PRO A 25 7.15 15.18 9.64
N ALA A 26 6.59 14.06 9.18
CA ALA A 26 6.67 12.79 9.91
C ALA A 26 8.11 12.27 10.12
N PRO A 27 8.97 12.11 9.10
CA PRO A 27 10.34 11.68 9.30
C PRO A 27 11.18 12.71 10.08
N VAL A 28 10.89 14.01 9.95
CA VAL A 28 11.55 15.07 10.73
C VAL A 28 11.22 14.93 12.21
N LEU A 29 9.94 14.78 12.56
CA LEU A 29 9.51 14.57 13.94
C LEU A 29 10.11 13.29 14.52
N ARG A 30 10.10 12.20 13.75
CA ARG A 30 10.70 10.94 14.17
C ARG A 30 12.20 11.05 14.40
N LEU A 31 12.91 11.79 13.55
CA LEU A 31 14.34 12.03 13.73
C LEU A 31 14.63 12.87 14.99
N LEU A 32 13.83 13.91 15.24
CA LEU A 32 13.94 14.74 16.43
C LEU A 32 13.70 13.93 17.71
N GLU A 33 12.67 13.08 17.72
CA GLU A 33 12.36 12.18 18.84
C GLU A 33 13.55 11.23 19.14
N VAL A 34 14.06 10.54 18.11
CA VAL A 34 15.16 9.57 18.26
C VAL A 34 16.48 10.22 18.67
N THR A 35 16.72 11.46 18.24
CA THR A 35 17.95 12.22 18.59
C THR A 35 17.86 12.96 19.91
N GLY A 36 16.71 12.90 20.60
CA GLY A 36 16.47 13.66 21.83
C GLY A 36 16.38 15.17 21.61
N GLY A 37 16.11 15.60 20.37
CA GLY A 37 15.90 16.99 20.01
C GLY A 37 14.57 17.54 20.54
N PRO A 38 14.38 18.87 20.48
CA PRO A 38 13.10 19.49 20.80
C PRO A 38 12.04 19.02 19.81
N HIS A 39 11.04 18.29 20.30
CA HIS A 39 9.92 17.80 19.53
C HIS A 39 8.61 18.34 20.12
N PRO A 40 7.62 18.70 19.28
CA PRO A 40 6.32 19.11 19.74
C PRO A 40 5.54 17.92 20.31
N GLU A 41 5.00 18.08 21.52
CA GLU A 41 4.05 17.12 22.09
C GLU A 41 2.67 17.35 21.44
N LEU A 42 2.33 16.49 20.48
CA LEU A 42 1.03 16.51 19.82
C LEU A 42 0.07 15.56 20.53
N PRO A 43 -1.24 15.86 20.59
CA PRO A 43 -2.24 14.89 21.01
C PRO A 43 -2.19 13.65 20.09
N SER A 44 -2.38 12.46 20.66
CA SER A 44 -2.25 11.18 19.95
C SER A 44 -3.03 11.10 18.63
N MET A 45 -4.25 11.65 18.59
CA MET A 45 -5.08 11.71 17.39
C MET A 45 -4.46 12.59 16.29
N ALA A 46 -3.90 13.74 16.65
CA ALA A 46 -3.26 14.66 15.70
C ALA A 46 -1.95 14.08 15.16
N GLU A 47 -1.16 13.45 16.03
CA GLU A 47 0.07 12.75 15.64
C GLU A 47 -0.23 11.60 14.68
N SER A 48 -1.23 10.75 15.00
CA SER A 48 -1.63 9.64 14.15
C SER A 48 -2.11 10.11 12.77
N ALA A 49 -2.91 11.18 12.73
CA ALA A 49 -3.37 11.79 11.47
C ALA A 49 -2.21 12.36 10.66
N LEU A 50 -1.24 13.03 11.30
CA LEU A 50 -0.06 13.59 10.65
C LEU A 50 0.78 12.48 10.00
N PHE A 51 1.10 11.42 10.74
CA PHE A 51 1.85 10.29 10.22
C PHE A 51 1.09 9.56 9.11
N GLY A 52 -0.22 9.36 9.26
CA GLY A 52 -1.06 8.77 8.23
C GLY A 52 -1.07 9.57 6.92
N VAL A 53 -1.25 10.89 7.01
CA VAL A 53 -1.18 11.79 5.85
C VAL A 53 0.20 11.79 5.20
N ALA A 54 1.27 11.76 6.01
CA ALA A 54 2.62 11.69 5.50
C ALA A 54 2.91 10.37 4.76
N ILE A 55 2.43 9.24 5.29
CA ILE A 55 2.52 7.93 4.62
C ILE A 55 1.77 7.94 3.28
N LEU A 56 0.54 8.50 3.24
CA LEU A 56 -0.21 8.64 2.00
C LEU A 56 0.54 9.51 0.97
N ALA A 57 1.06 10.67 1.39
CA ALA A 57 1.83 11.55 0.53
C ALA A 57 3.10 10.86 -0.01
N ALA A 58 3.81 10.11 0.83
CA ALA A 58 4.96 9.30 0.41
C ALA A 58 4.58 8.22 -0.60
N ALA A 59 3.45 7.53 -0.41
CA ALA A 59 2.96 6.54 -1.36
C ALA A 59 2.71 7.15 -2.75
N PHE A 60 2.10 8.34 -2.83
CA PHE A 60 1.92 9.06 -4.10
C PHE A 60 3.25 9.43 -4.76
N LEU A 61 4.25 9.89 -3.98
CA LEU A 61 5.59 10.17 -4.50
C LEU A 61 6.23 8.91 -5.10
N LEU A 62 6.11 7.77 -4.40
CA LEU A 62 6.64 6.49 -4.90
C LEU A 62 5.92 6.02 -6.16
N THR A 63 4.59 6.22 -6.27
CA THR A 63 3.84 5.93 -7.50
C THR A 63 4.34 6.75 -8.68
N TRP A 64 4.57 8.06 -8.51
CA TRP A 64 5.13 8.91 -9.58
C TRP A 64 6.56 8.50 -9.95
N MET A 65 7.39 8.17 -8.97
CA MET A 65 8.74 7.66 -9.21
C MET A 65 8.72 6.33 -9.99
N ALA A 66 7.80 5.42 -9.65
CA ALA A 66 7.63 4.15 -10.35
C ALA A 66 7.21 4.34 -11.81
N GLU A 67 6.29 5.27 -12.09
CA GLU A 67 5.86 5.60 -13.46
C GLU A 67 6.99 6.18 -14.32
N VAL A 68 7.91 6.95 -13.71
CA VAL A 68 9.11 7.42 -14.40
C VAL A 68 10.10 6.27 -14.61
N ALA A 69 10.30 5.43 -13.60
CA ALA A 69 11.22 4.28 -13.65
C ALA A 69 10.77 3.22 -14.66
N GLU A 70 9.47 3.06 -14.91
CA GLU A 70 8.90 2.16 -15.92
C GLU A 70 9.49 2.40 -17.32
N ARG A 71 9.96 3.62 -17.62
CA ARG A 71 10.60 3.95 -18.91
C ARG A 71 11.96 3.29 -19.11
N GLU A 72 12.57 2.75 -18.06
CA GLU A 72 13.94 2.21 -18.07
C GLU A 72 13.99 0.69 -17.84
N ILE A 73 12.87 0.04 -17.52
CA ILE A 73 12.79 -1.40 -17.22
C ILE A 73 11.73 -2.11 -18.07
N SER A 74 11.65 -3.44 -17.97
CA SER A 74 10.62 -4.19 -18.69
C SER A 74 9.23 -3.87 -18.16
N ALA A 75 8.24 -3.78 -19.06
CA ALA A 75 6.86 -3.47 -18.70
C ALA A 75 6.28 -4.42 -17.63
N THR A 76 6.63 -5.71 -17.70
CA THR A 76 6.21 -6.71 -16.70
C THR A 76 6.80 -6.41 -15.32
N LEU A 77 8.10 -6.07 -15.24
CA LEU A 77 8.74 -5.73 -13.98
C LEU A 77 8.19 -4.42 -13.41
N ALA A 78 7.94 -3.43 -14.28
CA ALA A 78 7.33 -2.16 -13.88
C ALA A 78 5.94 -2.35 -13.27
N LEU A 79 5.07 -3.13 -13.93
CA LEU A 79 3.73 -3.44 -13.41
C LEU A 79 3.80 -4.15 -12.06
N ALA A 80 4.70 -5.11 -11.89
CA ALA A 80 4.88 -5.82 -10.62
C ALA A 80 5.36 -4.88 -9.50
N LEU A 81 6.35 -4.03 -9.78
CA LEU A 81 6.85 -3.04 -8.82
C LEU A 81 5.78 -1.98 -8.48
N LEU A 82 5.04 -1.51 -9.47
CA LEU A 82 3.95 -0.55 -9.28
C LEU A 82 2.86 -1.13 -8.39
N ALA A 83 2.48 -2.40 -8.62
CA ALA A 83 1.53 -3.10 -7.78
C ALA A 83 2.04 -3.23 -6.33
N LEU A 84 3.31 -3.61 -6.13
CA LEU A 84 3.92 -3.71 -4.80
C LEU A 84 3.97 -2.34 -4.09
N ILE A 85 4.41 -1.30 -4.79
CA ILE A 85 4.50 0.07 -4.25
C ILE A 85 3.12 0.59 -3.84
N ALA A 86 2.07 0.29 -4.61
CA ALA A 86 0.71 0.75 -4.34
C ALA A 86 0.15 0.23 -3.00
N VAL A 87 0.61 -0.93 -2.55
CA VAL A 87 0.22 -1.53 -1.26
C VAL A 87 1.30 -1.41 -0.18
N LEU A 88 2.44 -0.78 -0.49
CA LEU A 88 3.58 -0.66 0.43
C LEU A 88 3.23 -0.02 1.80
N PRO A 89 2.36 1.00 1.89
CA PRO A 89 1.92 1.53 3.19
C PRO A 89 1.29 0.48 4.11
N GLU A 90 0.54 -0.46 3.55
CA GLU A 90 -0.11 -1.53 4.31
C GLU A 90 0.95 -2.51 4.84
N TYR A 91 1.88 -2.93 3.99
CA TYR A 91 3.02 -3.76 4.40
C TYR A 91 3.87 -3.09 5.47
N ALA A 92 4.10 -1.77 5.39
CA ALA A 92 4.90 -1.06 6.38
C ALA A 92 4.26 -1.11 7.79
N VAL A 93 2.94 -0.93 7.87
CA VAL A 93 2.19 -1.02 9.14
C VAL A 93 2.16 -2.46 9.64
N ASP A 94 1.96 -3.44 8.76
CA ASP A 94 1.89 -4.85 9.14
C ASP A 94 3.24 -5.38 9.65
N ILE A 95 4.34 -5.04 8.95
CA ILE A 95 5.71 -5.35 9.37
C ILE A 95 6.01 -4.69 10.72
N PHE A 96 5.55 -3.46 10.97
CA PHE A 96 5.76 -2.81 12.26
C PHE A 96 5.12 -3.63 13.40
N PHE A 97 3.87 -4.05 13.25
CA PHE A 97 3.19 -4.87 14.26
C PHE A 97 3.87 -6.24 14.43
N ALA A 98 4.19 -6.91 13.33
CA ALA A 98 4.89 -8.20 13.37
C ALA A 98 6.28 -8.10 14.03
N TRP A 99 7.03 -7.03 13.75
CA TRP A 99 8.36 -6.79 14.29
C TRP A 99 8.35 -6.48 15.79
N THR A 100 7.33 -5.76 16.25
CA THR A 100 7.20 -5.34 17.65
C THR A 100 6.45 -6.35 18.52
N ALA A 101 5.78 -7.35 17.93
CA ALA A 101 5.06 -8.41 18.63
C ALA A 101 5.86 -9.14 19.72
N PRO A 102 7.16 -9.45 19.57
CA PRO A 102 7.92 -10.09 20.65
C PRO A 102 8.03 -9.24 21.92
N GLY A 103 8.03 -7.91 21.79
CA GLY A 103 8.07 -6.96 22.91
C GLY A 103 6.69 -6.48 23.37
N ASN A 104 5.67 -6.61 22.53
CA ASN A 104 4.28 -6.27 22.83
C ASN A 104 3.33 -7.32 22.23
N PRO A 105 2.89 -8.32 23.02
CA PRO A 105 2.09 -9.45 22.51
C PRO A 105 0.80 -9.04 21.78
N GLU A 106 0.17 -7.91 22.14
CA GLU A 106 -1.03 -7.40 21.46
C GLU A 106 -0.77 -7.08 19.98
N HIS A 107 0.47 -6.72 19.62
CA HIS A 107 0.83 -6.44 18.23
C HIS A 107 0.81 -7.69 17.34
N ALA A 108 0.89 -8.90 17.90
CA ALA A 108 0.65 -10.11 17.11
C ALA A 108 -0.81 -10.19 16.63
N GLU A 109 -1.76 -9.82 17.49
CA GLU A 109 -3.18 -9.77 17.12
C GLU A 109 -3.45 -8.63 16.14
N PHE A 110 -2.78 -7.48 16.30
CA PHE A 110 -2.92 -6.35 15.37
C PHE A 110 -2.36 -6.67 13.98
N ALA A 111 -1.23 -7.37 13.87
CA ALA A 111 -0.70 -7.81 12.57
C ALA A 111 -1.71 -8.73 11.86
N LEU A 112 -2.24 -9.75 12.54
CA LEU A 112 -3.24 -10.65 11.95
C LEU A 112 -4.54 -9.93 11.58
N ALA A 113 -5.01 -9.02 12.44
CA ALA A 113 -6.21 -8.22 12.19
C ALA A 113 -6.02 -7.24 11.02
N ASN A 114 -4.85 -6.61 10.91
CA ASN A 114 -4.50 -5.70 9.83
C ASN A 114 -4.40 -6.46 8.50
N MET A 115 -3.58 -7.51 8.42
CA MET A 115 -3.42 -8.35 7.23
C MET A 115 -4.75 -8.91 6.71
N THR A 116 -5.61 -9.43 7.60
CA THR A 116 -6.93 -9.96 7.19
C THR A 116 -7.92 -8.85 6.87
N GLY A 117 -7.88 -7.73 7.59
CA GLY A 117 -8.71 -6.55 7.37
C GLY A 117 -8.44 -5.89 6.01
N ALA A 118 -7.17 -5.72 5.65
CA ALA A 118 -6.74 -5.18 4.36
C ALA A 118 -7.30 -6.00 3.19
N ASN A 119 -7.14 -7.33 3.24
CA ASN A 119 -7.69 -8.24 2.22
C ASN A 119 -9.22 -8.14 2.11
N ARG A 120 -9.93 -8.04 3.24
CA ARG A 120 -11.40 -7.88 3.25
C ARG A 120 -11.85 -6.53 2.70
N LEU A 121 -11.14 -5.45 3.01
CA LEU A 121 -11.45 -4.12 2.46
C LEU A 121 -11.16 -4.07 0.96
N LEU A 122 -10.10 -4.70 0.48
CA LEU A 122 -9.77 -4.75 -0.95
C LEU A 122 -10.85 -5.46 -1.74
N VAL A 123 -11.19 -6.70 -1.37
CA VAL A 123 -12.16 -7.52 -2.12
C VAL A 123 -13.61 -7.10 -1.83
N GLY A 124 -13.92 -6.79 -0.56
CA GLY A 124 -15.29 -6.50 -0.13
C GLY A 124 -15.73 -5.06 -0.36
N PHE A 125 -14.80 -4.10 -0.49
CA PHE A 125 -15.13 -2.69 -0.68
C PHE A 125 -14.49 -2.10 -1.93
N ALA A 126 -13.16 -2.17 -2.07
CA ALA A 126 -12.46 -1.49 -3.15
C ALA A 126 -12.86 -2.02 -4.55
N TRP A 127 -12.86 -3.34 -4.75
CA TRP A 127 -13.26 -3.94 -6.03
C TRP A 127 -14.71 -3.64 -6.42
N PRO A 128 -15.72 -3.83 -5.54
CA PRO A 128 -17.09 -3.41 -5.81
C PRO A 128 -17.21 -1.91 -6.09
N LEU A 129 -16.46 -1.05 -5.40
CA LEU A 129 -16.47 0.39 -5.65
C LEU A 129 -15.92 0.72 -7.04
N VAL A 130 -14.82 0.10 -7.45
CA VAL A 130 -14.25 0.25 -8.81
C VAL A 130 -15.26 -0.22 -9.86
N PHE A 131 -15.91 -1.37 -9.64
CA PHE A 131 -16.95 -1.87 -10.53
C PHE A 131 -18.18 -0.97 -10.57
N LEU A 132 -18.59 -0.38 -9.43
CA LEU A 132 -19.68 0.59 -9.35
C LEU A 132 -19.35 1.83 -10.18
N ILE A 133 -18.14 2.37 -10.07
CA ILE A 133 -17.68 3.51 -10.89
C ILE A 133 -17.69 3.14 -12.38
N PHE A 134 -17.21 1.95 -12.72
CA PHE A 134 -17.26 1.43 -14.09
C PHE A 134 -18.69 1.34 -14.61
N TRP A 135 -19.61 0.74 -13.85
CA TRP A 135 -21.03 0.61 -14.21
C TRP A 135 -21.70 1.98 -14.37
N LEU A 136 -21.44 2.93 -13.48
CA LEU A 136 -21.98 4.29 -13.57
C LEU A 136 -21.53 5.00 -14.86
N ARG A 137 -20.29 4.77 -15.31
CA ARG A 137 -19.73 5.40 -16.50
C ARG A 137 -20.07 4.69 -17.81
N GLN A 138 -20.01 3.36 -17.84
CA GLN A 138 -20.15 2.56 -19.05
C GLN A 138 -21.54 1.94 -19.22
N ARG A 139 -22.33 1.87 -18.15
CA ARG A 139 -23.65 1.21 -18.09
C ARG A 139 -23.64 -0.26 -18.52
N LYS A 140 -22.46 -0.88 -18.59
CA LYS A 140 -22.27 -2.31 -18.85
C LYS A 140 -22.38 -3.11 -17.56
N ARG A 141 -23.02 -4.27 -17.63
CA ARG A 141 -23.26 -5.16 -16.47
C ARG A 141 -22.17 -6.19 -16.24
N GLU A 142 -21.23 -6.28 -17.17
CA GLU A 142 -20.10 -7.20 -17.11
C GLU A 142 -18.81 -6.45 -17.42
N LEU A 143 -17.75 -6.83 -16.71
CA LEU A 143 -16.39 -6.41 -16.96
C LEU A 143 -15.63 -7.65 -17.43
N ASP A 144 -15.22 -7.66 -18.69
CA ASP A 144 -14.39 -8.74 -19.22
C ASP A 144 -12.98 -8.63 -18.62
N VAL A 145 -12.64 -9.58 -17.77
CA VAL A 145 -11.33 -9.70 -17.13
C VAL A 145 -10.53 -10.66 -17.98
N GLY A 146 -9.71 -10.11 -18.89
CA GLY A 146 -9.01 -10.89 -19.91
C GLY A 146 -8.18 -12.06 -19.35
N HIS A 147 -7.93 -13.06 -20.19
CA HIS A 147 -7.25 -14.33 -19.85
C HIS A 147 -5.87 -14.18 -19.19
N GLN A 148 -5.24 -13.02 -19.31
CA GLN A 148 -3.96 -12.72 -18.66
C GLN A 148 -4.05 -12.78 -17.12
N ASN A 149 -5.25 -12.59 -16.56
CA ASN A 149 -5.49 -12.66 -15.11
C ASN A 149 -5.72 -14.09 -14.60
N SER A 150 -5.89 -15.08 -15.48
CA SER A 150 -6.17 -16.47 -15.08
C SER A 150 -5.07 -17.06 -14.19
N LEU A 151 -3.81 -16.71 -14.47
CA LEU A 151 -2.69 -17.14 -13.64
C LEU A 151 -2.84 -16.58 -12.21
N GLY A 152 -3.10 -15.28 -12.07
CA GLY A 152 -3.36 -14.65 -10.77
C GLY A 152 -4.52 -15.30 -10.00
N LEU A 153 -5.58 -15.73 -10.68
CA LEU A 153 -6.69 -16.46 -10.05
C LEU A 153 -6.29 -17.84 -9.54
N VAL A 154 -5.42 -18.56 -10.26
CA VAL A 154 -4.89 -19.87 -9.80
C VAL A 154 -4.04 -19.69 -8.54
N PHE A 155 -3.13 -18.71 -8.54
CA PHE A 155 -2.31 -18.38 -7.38
C PHE A 155 -3.17 -17.96 -6.18
N LEU A 156 -4.16 -17.08 -6.40
CA LEU A 156 -5.11 -16.67 -5.36
C LEU A 156 -5.90 -17.86 -4.81
N GLY A 157 -6.37 -18.76 -5.68
CA GLY A 157 -7.09 -19.98 -5.29
C GLY A 157 -6.23 -20.92 -4.46
N ALA A 158 -4.98 -21.17 -4.88
CA ALA A 158 -4.03 -22.01 -4.16
C ALA A 158 -3.68 -21.41 -2.78
N ALA A 159 -3.41 -20.10 -2.71
CA ALA A 159 -3.16 -19.38 -1.46
C ALA A 159 -4.37 -19.48 -0.51
N THR A 160 -5.58 -19.34 -1.04
CA THR A 160 -6.82 -19.43 -0.28
C THR A 160 -7.01 -20.84 0.31
N ILE A 161 -6.83 -21.88 -0.51
CA ILE A 161 -6.92 -23.28 -0.07
C ILE A 161 -5.91 -23.56 1.04
N TYR A 162 -4.66 -23.12 0.86
CA TYR A 162 -3.62 -23.28 1.88
C TYR A 162 -3.98 -22.55 3.18
N SER A 163 -4.47 -21.32 3.07
CA SER A 163 -4.82 -20.46 4.21
C SER A 163 -5.95 -21.01 5.07
N PHE A 164 -6.87 -21.83 4.54
CA PHE A 164 -7.89 -22.52 5.35
C PHE A 164 -7.29 -23.46 6.42
N SER A 165 -6.05 -23.90 6.23
CA SER A 165 -5.35 -24.73 7.20
C SER A 165 -4.83 -23.96 8.42
N ILE A 166 -4.68 -22.62 8.32
CA ILE A 166 -4.13 -21.77 9.38
C ILE A 166 -5.09 -21.66 10.58
N PRO A 167 -6.40 -21.35 10.41
CA PRO A 167 -7.34 -21.30 11.55
C PRO A 167 -7.45 -22.62 12.31
N LEU A 168 -7.28 -23.75 11.62
CA LEU A 168 -7.28 -25.10 12.23
C LEU A 168 -6.06 -25.32 13.12
N ARG A 169 -4.90 -24.75 12.76
CA ARG A 169 -3.65 -24.84 13.52
C ARG A 169 -3.51 -23.77 14.61
N GLN A 170 -4.25 -22.67 14.52
CA GLN A 170 -4.19 -21.51 15.44
C GLN A 170 -2.83 -20.81 15.53
N HIS A 171 -1.93 -21.04 14.57
CA HIS A 171 -0.64 -20.35 14.50
C HIS A 171 -0.19 -20.22 13.04
N VAL A 172 0.66 -19.22 12.80
CA VAL A 172 1.38 -19.05 11.53
C VAL A 172 2.85 -19.37 11.80
N SER A 173 3.35 -20.41 11.16
CA SER A 173 4.74 -20.87 11.27
C SER A 173 5.63 -20.23 10.19
N LEU A 174 6.94 -20.37 10.35
CA LEU A 174 7.90 -20.01 9.31
C LEU A 174 7.71 -20.83 8.04
N ILE A 175 7.26 -22.08 8.16
CA ILE A 175 6.96 -22.95 7.01
C ILE A 175 5.78 -22.37 6.22
N ASP A 176 4.73 -21.90 6.91
CA ASP A 176 3.60 -21.23 6.26
C ASP A 176 4.06 -19.99 5.50
N SER A 177 4.95 -19.21 6.09
CA SER A 177 5.51 -18.00 5.47
C SER A 177 6.31 -18.33 4.19
N VAL A 178 7.18 -19.34 4.25
CA VAL A 178 7.96 -19.78 3.08
C VAL A 178 7.05 -20.28 1.96
N ILE A 179 6.03 -21.08 2.28
CA ILE A 179 5.08 -21.60 1.29
C ILE A 179 4.32 -20.45 0.63
N LEU A 180 3.76 -19.53 1.42
CA LEU A 180 2.98 -18.40 0.90
C LEU A 180 3.82 -17.40 0.09
N ILE A 181 5.09 -17.20 0.43
CA ILE A 181 6.02 -16.35 -0.34
C ILE A 181 6.44 -17.03 -1.65
N SER A 182 6.56 -18.35 -1.66
CA SER A 182 6.97 -19.13 -2.84
C SER A 182 5.88 -19.28 -3.89
N LEU A 183 4.63 -19.04 -3.48
CA LEU A 183 3.44 -19.12 -4.32
C LEU A 183 3.26 -17.78 -5.03
#